data_AF-A0A2P5LPC0-F1
#
_entry.id   AF-A0A2P5LPC0-F1
#
_cell.length_a   1.000
_cell.length_b   1.000
_cell.length_c   1.000
_cell.angle_alpha   90.00
_cell.angle_beta   90.00
_cell.angle_gamma   90.00
#
_symmetry.space_group_name_H-M   'P 1'
#
loop_
_entity.id
_entity.type
_entity.pdbx_description
1 polymer ?
#
loop_
_entity_poly.entity_id
_entity_poly.type
_entity_poly.pdbx_seq_one_letter_code
_entity_poly.pdbx_strand_id
1 'polypeptide(L)' 'MTKHVAVLMGGLSAEREISLRSGEACAKALEEQGFQ' A
#
# COMPACT_ATOMS: atom_id res chain seq x y z
N MET A 1 -5.57 -3.91 20.23
CA MET A 1 -5.44 -4.82 19.07
C MET A 1 -5.55 -3.96 17.82
N THR A 2 -4.42 -3.63 17.19
CA THR A 2 -4.39 -3.02 15.86
C THR A 2 -4.67 -4.11 14.83
N LYS A 3 -5.42 -3.81 13.76
CA LYS A 3 -5.65 -4.78 12.67
C LYS A 3 -4.40 -4.80 11.79
N HIS A 4 -3.93 -6.00 11.45
CA HIS A 4 -2.81 -6.20 10.54
C HIS A 4 -3.29 -6.23 9.08
N VAL A 5 -2.75 -5.36 8.23
CA VAL A 5 -3.18 -5.13 6.85
C VAL A 5 -1.94 -5.11 5.93
N ALA A 6 -1.89 -6.03 4.97
CA ALA A 6 -0.85 -6.02 3.95
C ALA A 6 -1.32 -5.25 2.70
N VAL A 7 -0.51 -4.31 2.21
CA VAL A 7 -0.71 -3.64 0.92
C VAL A 7 0.18 -4.29 -0.14
N LEU A 8 -0.44 -4.91 -1.15
CA LEU A 8 0.27 -5.49 -2.28
C LEU A 8 0.44 -4.44 -3.38
N MET A 9 1.65 -4.35 -3.94
CA MET A 9 2.01 -3.31 -4.92
C MET A 9 2.94 -3.85 -6.00
N GLY A 10 2.90 -3.23 -7.19
CA GLY A 10 3.72 -3.57 -8.34
C GLY A 10 3.05 -4.54 -9.32
N GLY A 11 3.70 -5.67 -9.61
CA GLY A 11 3.27 -6.63 -10.63
C GLY A 11 4.02 -6.53 -11.97
N LEU A 12 3.67 -7.44 -12.89
CA LEU A 12 4.18 -7.52 -14.27
C LEU A 12 3.19 -6.80 -15.21
N SER A 13 3.26 -5.48 -15.21
CA SER A 13 2.42 -4.59 -16.03
C SER A 13 3.22 -3.36 -16.45
N ALA A 14 2.83 -2.74 -17.57
CA ALA A 14 3.34 -1.42 -17.96
C ALA A 14 3.02 -0.34 -16.90
N GLU A 15 2.01 -0.56 -16.06
CA GLU A 15 1.58 0.34 -14.99
C GLU A 15 2.28 0.07 -13.65
N ARG A 16 3.34 -0.75 -13.61
CA ARG A 16 4.05 -1.11 -12.37
C ARG A 16 4.41 0.12 -11.52
N GLU A 17 4.95 1.16 -12.15
CA GLU A 17 5.34 2.40 -11.48
C GLU A 17 4.12 3.12 -10.85
N ILE A 18 2.97 3.09 -11.52
CA ILE A 18 1.71 3.63 -10.99
C ILE A 18 1.26 2.83 -9.76
N SER A 19 1.30 1.50 -9.83
CA SER A 19 0.92 0.62 -8.70
C SER A 19 1.84 0.79 -7.49
N LEU A 20 3.15 1.02 -7.69
CA LEU A 20 4.07 1.31 -6.61
C LEU A 20 3.72 2.65 -5.92
N ARG A 21 3.48 3.71 -6.70
CA ARG A 21 3.14 5.03 -6.15
C ARG A 21 1.81 5.03 -5.40
N SER A 22 0.78 4.41 -5.96
CA SER A 22 -0.53 4.34 -5.30
C SER A 22 -0.51 3.41 -4.08
N GLY A 23 0.22 2.29 -4.16
CA GLY A 23 0.42 1.37 -3.03
C GLY A 23 1.11 2.03 -1.85
N GLU A 24 2.16 2.83 -2.09
CA GLU A 24 2.88 3.57 -1.05
C GLU A 24 1.98 4.61 -0.36
N ALA A 25 1.19 5.37 -1.13
CA ALA A 25 0.23 6.32 -0.58
C ALA A 25 -0.85 5.63 0.28
N CYS A 26 -1.36 4.47 -0.16
CA CYS A 26 -2.30 3.67 0.62
C CYS A 26 -1.68 3.13 1.92
N ALA A 27 -0.47 2.59 1.86
CA ALA A 27 0.25 2.08 3.03
C ALA A 27 0.45 3.19 4.09
N LYS A 28 0.93 4.36 3.66
CA LYS A 28 1.10 5.51 4.53
C LYS A 28 -0.21 5.96 5.19
N ALA A 29 -1.30 6.03 4.43
CA ALA A 29 -2.60 6.39 5.00
C ALA A 29 -3.09 5.38 6.05
N LEU A 30 -2.84 4.08 5.84
CA LEU A 30 -3.18 3.04 6.82
C LEU A 30 -2.34 3.18 8.10
N GLU A 31 -1.04 3.43 7.98
CA GLU A 31 -0.15 3.70 9.13
C GLU A 31 -0.62 4.93 9.93
N GLU A 32 -0.96 6.03 9.24
CA GLU A 32 -1.48 7.26 9.86
C GLU A 32 -2.80 7.04 10.62
N GLN A 33 -3.61 6.07 10.19
CA GLN A 33 -4.87 5.68 10.85
C GLN A 33 -4.67 4.63 11.97
N GLY A 34 -3.43 4.21 12.24
CA GLY A 34 -3.10 3.27 13.31
C GLY A 34 -3.32 1.80 12.96
N PHE A 35 -3.39 1.46 11.67
CA PHE A 35 -3.30 0.08 11.22
C PHE A 35 -1.84 -0.40 11.27
N GLN A 36 -1.65 -1.70 11.47
CA GLN A 36 -0.35 -2.36 11.42
C GLN A 36 -0.20 -3.08 10.08
#